data_AF-A0A497S459-F1
#
_entry.id   AF-A0A497S459-F1
#
_cell.length_a   1.000
_cell.length_b   1.000
_cell.length_c   1.000
_cell.angle_alpha   90.00
_cell.angle_beta   90.00
_cell.angle_gamma   90.00
#
_symmetry.space_group_name_H-M   'P 1'
#
loop_
_entity.id
_entity.type
_entity.pdbx_description
1 polymer ?
#
loop_
_entity_poly.entity_id
_entity_poly.type
_entity_poly.pdbx_seq_one_letter_code
_entity_poly.pdbx_strand_id
1 'polypeptide(L)'
;MRSTLNSQGNHLVLNYLKRISIKMGTGILSGTKVLVVESDLKSFLREKGFGEERGKRQELSLIEALFLVENGKMRVVDGERNLDFDDLLKIGNRVEENFYSKYLVYSDLRTRGLLVRTGLKFGSDFRVYERGKKIKVSHSRYLVHVVPEEYTCSFPELVRAIRLSQNVNKLMIYAIVDEEGDVTYYQIDRVKL
;
A
#
# COMPACT_ATOMS: atom_id res chain seq x y z
N MET A 1 30.01 -40.52 -31.20
CA MET A 1 30.01 -40.53 -29.72
C MET A 1 29.16 -39.36 -29.23
N ARG A 2 27.98 -39.68 -28.69
CA ARG A 2 27.03 -38.73 -28.10
C ARG A 2 27.56 -38.19 -26.77
N SER A 3 27.02 -37.03 -26.38
CA SER A 3 26.78 -36.55 -25.01
C SER A 3 28.02 -36.47 -24.11
N THR A 4 28.38 -35.32 -23.57
CA THR A 4 27.67 -34.65 -22.47
C THR A 4 28.42 -33.34 -22.26
N LEU A 5 27.76 -32.17 -22.20
CA LEU A 5 28.29 -30.95 -21.55
C LEU A 5 27.33 -29.75 -21.67
N ASN A 6 26.31 -29.81 -22.54
CA ASN A 6 25.44 -28.64 -22.78
C ASN A 6 24.11 -28.61 -22.00
N SER A 7 23.87 -29.54 -21.06
CA SER A 7 22.58 -29.59 -20.33
C SER A 7 22.58 -28.84 -18.99
N GLN A 8 23.73 -28.63 -18.34
CA GLN A 8 23.76 -28.01 -16.99
C GLN A 8 23.73 -26.48 -17.02
N GLY A 9 24.37 -25.83 -18.00
CA GLY A 9 24.33 -24.37 -18.17
C GLY A 9 22.95 -23.85 -18.54
N ASN A 10 22.23 -24.55 -19.42
CA ASN A 10 20.87 -24.21 -19.80
C ASN A 10 19.88 -24.38 -18.63
N HIS A 11 20.11 -25.37 -17.77
CA HIS A 11 19.27 -25.60 -16.59
C HIS A 11 19.43 -24.51 -15.52
N LEU A 12 20.64 -23.94 -15.37
CA LEU A 12 20.91 -22.83 -14.45
C LEU A 12 20.35 -21.51 -14.97
N VAL A 13 20.47 -21.21 -16.26
CA VAL A 13 19.88 -20.00 -16.88
C VAL A 13 18.34 -20.09 -16.91
N LEU A 14 17.79 -21.26 -17.24
CA LEU A 14 16.34 -21.50 -17.15
C LEU A 14 15.82 -21.46 -15.71
N ASN A 15 16.61 -21.90 -14.72
CA ASN A 15 16.26 -21.74 -13.30
C ASN A 15 16.38 -20.28 -12.84
N TYR A 16 17.33 -19.51 -13.38
CA TYR A 16 17.48 -18.08 -13.11
C TYR A 16 16.30 -17.28 -13.71
N LEU A 17 15.90 -17.61 -14.93
CA LEU A 17 14.73 -17.02 -15.62
C LEU A 17 13.39 -17.51 -15.01
N LYS A 18 13.30 -18.77 -14.55
CA LYS A 18 12.14 -19.26 -13.75
C LYS A 18 12.03 -18.56 -12.40
N ARG A 19 13.15 -18.10 -11.82
CA ARG A 19 13.15 -17.28 -10.60
C ARG A 19 12.65 -15.84 -10.84
N ILE A 20 12.63 -15.39 -12.09
CA ILE A 20 12.15 -14.07 -12.52
C ILE A 20 10.70 -14.13 -13.04
N SER A 21 10.23 -15.30 -13.48
CA SER A 21 8.84 -15.49 -13.88
C SER A 21 7.95 -15.86 -12.69
N ILE A 22 7.75 -14.93 -11.75
CA ILE A 22 6.57 -15.02 -10.86
C ILE A 22 5.35 -15.03 -11.80
N LYS A 23 4.59 -16.12 -11.82
CA LYS A 23 3.28 -16.12 -12.47
C LYS A 23 2.52 -14.94 -11.86
N MET A 24 2.23 -13.93 -12.66
CA MET A 24 1.66 -12.69 -12.16
C MET A 24 0.27 -13.00 -11.58
N GLY A 25 0.20 -13.06 -10.25
CA GLY A 25 -0.97 -13.56 -9.55
C GLY A 25 -2.17 -12.65 -9.76
N THR A 26 -3.36 -13.21 -9.59
CA THR A 26 -4.62 -12.50 -9.91
C THR A 26 -5.44 -12.25 -8.66
N GLY A 27 -5.88 -10.99 -8.49
CA GLY A 27 -6.89 -10.58 -7.53
C GLY A 27 -8.23 -10.35 -8.19
N ILE A 28 -9.32 -10.64 -7.49
CA ILE A 28 -10.69 -10.47 -7.97
C ILE A 28 -11.32 -9.27 -7.25
N LEU A 29 -11.79 -8.28 -7.99
CA LEU A 29 -12.54 -7.17 -7.43
C LEU A 29 -13.87 -7.68 -6.86
N SER A 30 -14.19 -7.27 -5.63
CA SER A 30 -15.43 -7.59 -4.94
C SER A 30 -15.87 -6.39 -4.12
N GLY A 31 -16.76 -5.57 -4.68
CA GLY A 31 -17.16 -4.30 -4.07
C GLY A 31 -15.98 -3.32 -3.99
N THR A 32 -15.58 -2.96 -2.77
CA THR A 32 -14.48 -2.00 -2.51
C THR A 32 -13.16 -2.67 -2.11
N LYS A 33 -13.05 -3.99 -2.34
CA LYS A 33 -11.89 -4.81 -1.96
C LYS A 33 -11.44 -5.67 -3.13
N VAL A 34 -10.15 -6.03 -3.14
CA VAL A 34 -9.60 -7.03 -4.07
C VAL A 34 -9.24 -8.28 -3.29
N LEU A 35 -9.78 -9.42 -3.71
CA LEU A 35 -9.64 -10.71 -3.03
C LEU A 35 -8.59 -11.56 -3.74
N VAL A 36 -7.65 -12.11 -2.99
CA VAL A 36 -6.61 -13.00 -3.50
C VAL A 36 -6.68 -14.34 -2.80
N VAL A 37 -6.85 -15.41 -3.58
CA VAL A 37 -6.92 -16.80 -3.09
C VAL A 37 -5.69 -17.64 -3.44
N GLU A 38 -4.93 -17.21 -4.45
CA GLU A 38 -3.71 -17.89 -4.93
C GLU A 38 -2.64 -17.93 -3.82
N SER A 39 -2.12 -19.13 -3.53
CA SER A 39 -1.22 -19.38 -2.39
C SER A 39 0.07 -18.56 -2.44
N ASP A 40 0.68 -18.48 -3.61
CA ASP A 40 2.01 -17.90 -3.80
C ASP A 40 1.92 -16.38 -3.71
N LEU A 41 0.95 -15.79 -4.41
CA LEU A 41 0.66 -14.36 -4.31
C LEU A 41 0.23 -13.99 -2.87
N LYS A 42 -0.62 -14.78 -2.22
CA LYS A 42 -0.99 -14.54 -0.81
C LYS A 42 0.23 -14.53 0.10
N SER A 43 1.15 -15.47 -0.08
CA SER A 43 2.37 -15.54 0.73
C SER A 43 3.26 -14.31 0.51
N PHE A 44 3.43 -13.89 -0.75
CA PHE A 44 4.13 -12.65 -1.10
C PHE A 44 3.47 -11.42 -0.46
N LEU A 45 2.15 -11.25 -0.60
CA LEU A 45 1.42 -10.13 -0.04
C LEU A 45 1.56 -10.07 1.48
N ARG A 46 1.44 -11.21 2.17
CA ARG A 46 1.61 -11.31 3.62
C ARG A 46 3.02 -10.93 4.05
N GLU A 47 4.04 -11.41 3.36
CA GLU A 47 5.45 -11.10 3.66
C GLU A 47 5.75 -9.61 3.49
N LYS A 48 5.24 -9.00 2.41
CA LYS A 48 5.42 -7.57 2.12
C LYS A 48 4.43 -6.65 2.85
N GLY A 49 3.56 -7.22 3.67
CA GLY A 49 2.62 -6.49 4.50
C GLY A 49 1.52 -5.77 3.71
N PHE A 50 1.03 -6.36 2.62
CA PHE A 50 -0.17 -5.94 1.89
C PHE A 50 -1.40 -6.72 2.36
N GLY A 51 -2.56 -6.08 2.41
CA GLY A 51 -3.86 -6.69 2.72
C GLY A 51 -4.03 -7.29 4.11
N GLU A 52 -5.23 -7.71 4.44
CA GLU A 52 -5.53 -8.45 5.66
C GLU A 52 -5.84 -9.92 5.34
N GLU A 53 -5.36 -10.83 6.17
CA GLU A 53 -5.64 -12.25 6.04
C GLU A 53 -7.03 -12.54 6.61
N ARG A 54 -7.92 -13.11 5.78
CA ARG A 54 -9.30 -13.46 6.15
C ARG A 54 -9.59 -14.90 5.74
N GLY A 55 -9.38 -15.82 6.67
CA GLY A 55 -9.57 -17.25 6.42
C GLY A 55 -8.64 -17.75 5.30
N LYS A 56 -9.21 -18.21 4.19
CA LYS A 56 -8.43 -18.76 3.07
C LYS A 56 -7.93 -17.69 2.07
N ARG A 57 -8.40 -16.44 2.17
CA ARG A 57 -8.08 -15.35 1.24
C ARG A 57 -7.29 -14.21 1.90
N GLN A 58 -6.60 -13.44 1.07
CA GLN A 58 -6.05 -12.12 1.41
C GLN A 58 -6.98 -11.05 0.84
N GLU A 59 -7.31 -10.04 1.64
CA GLU A 59 -8.13 -8.91 1.21
C GLU A 59 -7.30 -7.64 1.12
N LEU A 60 -7.26 -7.03 -0.05
CA LEU A 60 -6.57 -5.78 -0.32
C LEU A 60 -7.57 -4.63 -0.38
N SER A 61 -7.18 -3.45 0.08
CA SER A 61 -7.88 -2.22 -0.30
C SER A 61 -7.60 -1.86 -1.76
N LEU A 62 -8.44 -1.00 -2.35
CA LEU A 62 -8.25 -0.50 -3.71
C LEU A 62 -6.89 0.19 -3.89
N ILE A 63 -6.45 0.98 -2.90
CA ILE A 63 -5.15 1.67 -2.93
C ILE A 63 -3.96 0.69 -2.91
N GLU A 64 -4.06 -0.41 -2.16
CA GLU A 64 -3.05 -1.48 -2.16
C GLU A 64 -3.02 -2.21 -3.50
N ALA A 65 -4.20 -2.49 -4.07
CA ALA A 65 -4.32 -3.16 -5.36
C ALA A 65 -3.80 -2.29 -6.51
N LEU A 66 -4.13 -1.01 -6.53
CA LEU A 66 -3.66 -0.04 -7.52
C LEU A 66 -2.14 0.03 -7.54
N PHE A 67 -1.51 0.13 -6.36
CA PHE A 67 -0.04 0.12 -6.22
C PHE A 67 0.58 -1.17 -6.78
N LEU A 68 -0.02 -2.32 -6.49
CA LEU A 68 0.50 -3.62 -6.97
C LEU A 68 0.33 -3.79 -8.48
N VAL A 69 -0.73 -3.25 -9.07
CA VAL A 69 -0.97 -3.24 -10.52
C VAL A 69 0.01 -2.31 -11.22
N GLU A 70 0.19 -1.07 -10.74
CA GLU A 70 1.17 -0.12 -11.27
C GLU A 70 2.59 -0.73 -11.31
N ASN A 71 2.96 -1.44 -10.25
CA ASN A 71 4.28 -2.04 -10.11
C ASN A 71 4.41 -3.43 -10.77
N GLY A 72 3.42 -3.86 -11.56
CA GLY A 72 3.43 -5.14 -12.28
C GLY A 72 3.55 -6.37 -11.37
N LYS A 73 3.06 -6.29 -10.12
CA LYS A 73 3.13 -7.37 -9.12
C LYS A 73 1.86 -8.21 -9.04
N MET A 74 0.76 -7.71 -9.59
CA MET A 74 -0.55 -8.37 -9.55
C MET A 74 -1.40 -7.89 -10.72
N ARG A 75 -2.33 -8.74 -11.19
CA ARG A 75 -3.46 -8.30 -12.03
C ARG A 75 -4.74 -8.27 -11.22
N VAL A 76 -5.65 -7.35 -11.53
CA VAL A 76 -7.00 -7.34 -10.97
C VAL A 76 -8.01 -7.63 -12.07
N VAL A 77 -9.01 -8.45 -11.75
CA VAL A 77 -10.13 -8.75 -12.64
C VAL A 77 -11.46 -8.42 -11.98
N ASP A 78 -12.44 -8.01 -12.78
CA ASP A 78 -13.86 -7.94 -12.43
C ASP A 78 -14.65 -8.83 -13.39
N GLY A 79 -15.08 -10.00 -12.90
CA GLY A 79 -15.52 -11.09 -13.76
C GLY A 79 -14.42 -11.53 -14.73
N GLU A 80 -14.66 -11.40 -16.03
CA GLU A 80 -13.70 -11.72 -17.09
C GLU A 80 -12.84 -10.53 -17.52
N ARG A 81 -13.20 -9.30 -17.09
CA ARG A 81 -12.53 -8.08 -17.50
C ARG A 81 -11.28 -7.87 -16.65
N ASN A 82 -10.12 -7.69 -17.29
CA ASN A 82 -8.93 -7.18 -16.60
C ASN A 82 -9.08 -5.67 -16.35
N LEU A 83 -8.74 -5.23 -15.15
CA LEU A 83 -8.72 -3.82 -14.76
C LEU A 83 -7.28 -3.33 -14.76
N ASP A 84 -7.04 -2.24 -15.48
CA ASP A 84 -5.76 -1.53 -15.47
C ASP A 84 -5.69 -0.49 -14.35
N PHE A 85 -4.63 0.32 -14.36
CA PHE A 85 -4.43 1.39 -13.40
C PHE A 85 -5.58 2.40 -13.42
N ASP A 86 -5.96 2.88 -14.61
CA ASP A 86 -6.98 3.91 -14.78
C ASP A 86 -8.36 3.43 -14.34
N ASP A 87 -8.69 2.17 -14.61
CA ASP A 87 -9.91 1.53 -14.15
C ASP A 87 -9.99 1.50 -12.61
N LEU A 88 -8.92 1.04 -11.95
CA LEU A 88 -8.85 0.98 -10.49
C LEU A 88 -8.85 2.37 -9.85
N LEU A 89 -8.16 3.34 -10.46
CA LEU A 89 -8.16 4.72 -10.01
C LEU A 89 -9.56 5.34 -10.09
N LYS A 90 -10.27 5.13 -11.21
CA LYS A 90 -11.67 5.58 -11.38
C LYS A 90 -12.59 4.95 -10.35
N ILE A 91 -12.42 3.66 -10.04
CA ILE A 91 -13.22 2.98 -9.00
C ILE A 91 -12.90 3.58 -7.62
N GLY A 92 -11.63 3.77 -7.29
CA GLY A 92 -11.20 4.39 -6.04
C GLY A 92 -11.78 5.78 -5.81
N ASN A 93 -11.68 6.65 -6.82
CA ASN A 93 -12.22 8.02 -6.77
C ASN A 93 -13.75 8.07 -6.59
N ARG A 94 -14.50 7.02 -6.96
CA ARG A 94 -15.95 6.94 -6.72
C ARG A 94 -16.31 6.54 -5.30
N VAL A 95 -15.38 5.88 -4.60
CA VAL A 95 -15.63 5.25 -3.28
C VAL A 95 -15.05 6.10 -2.15
N GLU A 96 -13.96 6.81 -2.40
CA GLU A 96 -13.21 7.53 -1.39
C GLU A 96 -12.80 8.91 -1.91
N GLU A 97 -13.08 9.95 -1.11
CA GLU A 97 -12.63 11.31 -1.38
C GLU A 97 -11.10 11.39 -1.34
N ASN A 98 -10.54 12.21 -2.23
CA ASN A 98 -9.10 12.43 -2.38
C ASN A 98 -8.30 11.13 -2.58
N PHE A 99 -8.91 10.11 -3.19
CA PHE A 99 -8.28 8.80 -3.36
C PHE A 99 -6.97 8.88 -4.13
N TYR A 100 -6.88 9.73 -5.17
CA TYR A 100 -5.63 9.92 -5.91
C TYR A 100 -4.52 10.55 -5.07
N SER A 101 -4.78 11.63 -4.32
CA SER A 101 -3.79 12.22 -3.41
C SER A 101 -3.34 11.22 -2.35
N LYS A 102 -4.28 10.45 -1.79
CA LYS A 102 -3.95 9.34 -0.86
C LYS A 102 -3.08 8.29 -1.53
N TYR A 103 -3.33 7.97 -2.80
CA TYR A 103 -2.54 7.04 -3.58
C TYR A 103 -1.11 7.53 -3.78
N LEU A 104 -0.90 8.80 -4.13
CA LEU A 104 0.43 9.41 -4.27
C LEU A 104 1.24 9.27 -2.98
N VAL A 105 0.64 9.63 -1.83
CA VAL A 105 1.26 9.46 -0.51
C VAL A 105 1.53 7.99 -0.19
N TYR A 106 0.56 7.10 -0.46
CA TYR A 106 0.74 5.67 -0.25
C TYR A 106 1.90 5.11 -1.07
N SER A 107 1.99 5.48 -2.35
CA SER A 107 3.02 5.03 -3.28
C SER A 107 4.39 5.56 -2.88
N ASP A 108 4.51 6.84 -2.52
CA ASP A 108 5.76 7.43 -2.04
C ASP A 108 6.26 6.72 -0.77
N LEU A 109 5.40 6.56 0.24
CA LEU A 109 5.76 5.87 1.49
C LEU A 109 6.16 4.41 1.25
N ARG A 110 5.44 3.68 0.39
CA ARG A 110 5.76 2.30 0.03
C ARG A 110 7.07 2.18 -0.73
N THR A 111 7.33 3.09 -1.67
CA THR A 111 8.58 3.16 -2.45
C THR A 111 9.77 3.45 -1.54
N ARG A 112 9.58 4.25 -0.49
CA ARG A 112 10.56 4.45 0.58
C ARG A 112 10.75 3.22 1.48
N GLY A 113 10.08 2.10 1.23
CA GLY A 113 10.21 0.85 1.99
C GLY A 113 9.51 0.85 3.35
N LEU A 114 8.59 1.79 3.58
CA LEU A 114 7.76 1.81 4.78
C LEU A 114 6.57 0.87 4.62
N LEU A 115 6.04 0.38 5.75
CA LEU A 115 4.80 -0.39 5.73
C LEU A 115 3.64 0.55 6.05
N VAL A 116 2.65 0.59 5.17
CA VAL A 116 1.52 1.51 5.24
C VAL A 116 0.23 0.70 5.41
N ARG A 117 -0.59 1.07 6.39
CA ARG A 117 -1.92 0.49 6.63
C ARG A 117 -2.95 1.59 6.83
N THR A 118 -4.23 1.25 6.71
CA THR A 118 -5.31 2.19 7.05
C THR A 118 -5.14 2.72 8.48
N GLY A 119 -5.25 4.05 8.60
CA GLY A 119 -5.25 4.81 9.85
C GLY A 119 -6.64 5.02 10.42
N LEU A 120 -7.70 4.47 9.80
CA LEU A 120 -9.10 4.78 10.13
C LEU A 120 -9.44 4.62 11.62
N LYS A 121 -8.86 3.60 12.27
CA LYS A 121 -9.00 3.35 13.72
C LYS A 121 -8.46 4.48 14.61
N PHE A 122 -7.67 5.38 14.03
CA PHE A 122 -6.98 6.50 14.66
C PHE A 122 -7.32 7.83 13.98
N GLY A 123 -8.45 7.92 13.26
CA GLY A 123 -8.90 9.17 12.65
C GLY A 123 -7.89 9.79 11.67
N SER A 124 -7.12 8.96 10.97
CA SER A 124 -6.12 9.35 9.97
C SER A 124 -6.23 8.45 8.76
N ASP A 125 -5.67 8.85 7.62
CA ASP A 125 -5.72 8.06 6.39
C ASP A 125 -4.84 6.83 6.51
N PHE A 126 -3.62 7.01 7.03
CA PHE A 126 -2.66 5.93 7.21
C PHE A 126 -2.05 5.88 8.60
N ARG A 127 -1.69 4.65 8.99
CA ARG A 127 -0.71 4.40 10.05
C ARG A 127 0.51 3.75 9.42
N VAL A 128 1.69 4.28 9.75
CA VAL A 128 2.94 3.90 9.08
C VAL A 128 3.90 3.29 10.08
N TYR A 129 4.57 2.21 9.64
CA TYR A 129 5.58 1.51 10.40
C TYR A 129 6.95 1.77 9.79
N GLU A 130 7.94 1.93 10.64
CA GLU A 130 9.34 2.10 10.24
C GLU A 130 9.86 0.86 9.50
N ARG A 131 10.95 1.08 8.75
CA ARG A 131 11.64 0.03 8.01
C ARG A 131 12.06 -1.12 8.93
N GLY A 132 12.03 -2.35 8.40
CA GLY A 132 12.46 -3.55 9.11
C GLY A 132 11.48 -4.06 10.20
N LYS A 133 10.37 -3.36 10.44
CA LYS A 133 9.32 -3.80 11.36
C LYS A 133 8.39 -4.82 10.69
N LYS A 134 7.71 -5.63 11.51
CA LYS A 134 6.67 -6.56 11.06
C LYS A 134 5.33 -6.15 11.67
N ILE A 135 4.30 -6.01 10.83
CA ILE A 135 2.99 -5.45 11.21
C ILE A 135 2.34 -6.18 12.39
N LYS A 136 2.49 -7.52 12.48
CA LYS A 136 1.88 -8.33 13.55
C LYS A 136 2.52 -8.15 14.94
N VAL A 137 3.76 -7.66 15.01
CA VAL A 137 4.56 -7.63 16.26
C VAL A 137 5.11 -6.24 16.60
N SER A 138 4.79 -5.23 15.81
CA SER A 138 5.27 -3.87 16.00
C SER A 138 4.10 -2.91 16.05
N HIS A 139 4.30 -1.78 16.71
CA HIS A 139 3.35 -0.66 16.69
C HIS A 139 3.71 0.28 15.55
N SER A 140 2.71 0.90 14.91
CA SER A 140 2.95 1.99 13.97
C SER A 140 3.54 3.19 14.72
N ARG A 141 4.44 3.92 14.06
CA ARG A 141 5.12 5.10 14.62
C ARG A 141 4.41 6.39 14.26
N TYR A 142 3.88 6.46 13.03
CA TYR A 142 3.26 7.66 12.47
C TYR A 142 1.77 7.44 12.19
N LEU A 143 0.99 8.49 12.39
CA LEU A 143 -0.32 8.68 11.78
C LEU A 143 -0.15 9.72 10.69
N VAL A 144 -0.53 9.39 9.46
CA VAL A 144 -0.41 10.26 8.30
C VAL A 144 -1.82 10.68 7.88
N HIS A 145 -2.04 11.98 7.86
CA HIS A 145 -3.24 12.61 7.32
C HIS A 145 -2.90 13.27 5.99
N VAL A 146 -3.61 12.90 4.93
CA VAL A 146 -3.36 13.38 3.57
C VAL A 146 -4.28 14.54 3.27
N VAL A 147 -3.69 15.65 2.84
CA VAL A 147 -4.41 16.89 2.56
C VAL A 147 -3.87 17.53 1.26
N PRO A 148 -4.73 18.23 0.48
CA PRO A 148 -4.25 19.07 -0.63
C PRO A 148 -3.48 20.29 -0.11
N GLU A 149 -2.74 20.98 -0.98
CA GLU A 149 -2.00 22.20 -0.65
C GLU A 149 -2.91 23.32 -0.11
N GLU A 150 -4.14 23.44 -0.62
CA GLU A 150 -5.11 24.46 -0.23
C GLU A 150 -5.86 24.09 1.07
N TYR A 151 -5.47 23.01 1.74
CA TYR A 151 -6.17 22.54 2.93
C TYR A 151 -6.12 23.58 4.06
N THR A 152 -7.31 24.05 4.44
CA THR A 152 -7.51 24.87 5.62
C THR A 152 -8.17 24.06 6.73
N CYS A 153 -7.76 24.29 7.97
CA CYS A 153 -8.48 23.78 9.13
C CYS A 153 -8.45 24.76 10.29
N SER A 154 -9.42 24.62 11.18
CA SER A 154 -9.48 25.37 12.42
C SER A 154 -8.46 24.84 13.44
N PHE A 155 -7.95 25.71 14.31
CA PHE A 155 -7.07 25.26 15.42
C PHE A 155 -7.69 24.13 16.27
N PRO A 156 -8.99 24.13 16.60
CA PRO A 156 -9.61 22.99 17.29
C PRO A 156 -9.53 21.66 16.52
N GLU A 157 -9.67 21.65 15.20
CA GLU A 157 -9.50 20.45 14.37
C GLU A 157 -8.08 19.92 14.46
N LEU A 158 -7.10 20.82 14.27
CA LEU A 158 -5.68 20.49 14.37
C LEU A 158 -5.34 19.91 15.75
N VAL A 159 -5.80 20.56 16.82
CA VAL A 159 -5.57 20.11 18.20
C VAL A 159 -6.22 18.74 18.47
N ARG A 160 -7.40 18.45 17.90
CA ARG A 160 -8.03 17.11 18.02
C ARG A 160 -7.17 16.03 17.39
N ALA A 161 -6.62 16.28 16.19
CA ALA A 161 -5.72 15.34 15.52
C ALA A 161 -4.46 15.07 16.36
N ILE A 162 -3.83 16.12 16.89
CA ILE A 162 -2.64 16.01 17.76
C ILE A 162 -2.96 15.25 19.05
N ARG A 163 -4.07 15.57 19.73
CA ARG A 163 -4.47 14.87 20.97
C ARG A 163 -4.70 13.38 20.72
N LEU A 164 -5.32 13.03 19.59
CA LEU A 164 -5.55 11.65 19.21
C LEU A 164 -4.23 10.89 19.01
N SER A 165 -3.27 11.49 18.31
CA SER A 165 -1.96 10.86 18.07
C SER A 165 -1.17 10.66 19.38
N GLN A 166 -1.20 11.66 20.28
CA GLN A 166 -0.55 11.59 21.59
C GLN A 166 -1.15 10.50 22.48
N ASN A 167 -2.48 10.35 22.49
CA ASN A 167 -3.16 9.31 23.26
C ASN A 167 -2.78 7.88 22.84
N VAL A 168 -2.37 7.69 21.59
CA VAL A 168 -1.93 6.37 21.06
C VAL A 168 -0.42 6.28 20.88
N ASN A 169 0.33 7.24 21.44
CA ASN A 169 1.79 7.36 21.40
C ASN A 169 2.34 7.28 19.96
N LYS A 170 1.81 8.13 19.07
CA LYS A 170 2.21 8.24 17.65
C LYS A 170 2.47 9.69 17.27
N LEU A 171 3.36 9.87 16.32
CA LEU A 171 3.63 11.16 15.70
C LEU A 171 2.56 11.47 14.66
N MET A 172 1.98 12.67 14.70
CA MET A 172 1.04 13.14 13.68
C MET A 172 1.82 13.79 12.54
N ILE A 173 1.58 13.31 11.32
CA ILE A 173 2.19 13.79 10.09
C ILE A 173 1.09 14.25 9.15
N TYR A 174 1.22 15.46 8.64
CA TYR A 174 0.41 15.95 7.52
C TYR A 174 1.22 15.75 6.24
N ALA A 175 0.65 14.99 5.31
CA ALA A 175 1.19 14.80 3.97
C ALA A 175 0.42 15.72 3.03
N ILE A 176 1.08 16.79 2.60
CA ILE A 176 0.53 17.80 1.70
C ILE A 176 0.88 17.37 0.28
N VAL A 177 -0.14 17.30 -0.58
CA VAL A 177 -0.01 16.98 -2.00
C VAL A 177 -0.35 18.22 -2.81
N ASP A 178 0.57 18.69 -3.64
CA ASP A 178 0.36 19.85 -4.52
C ASP A 178 -0.33 19.46 -5.84
N GLU A 179 -0.60 20.47 -6.68
CA GLU A 179 -1.25 20.28 -7.99
C GLU A 179 -0.40 19.47 -8.99
N GLU A 180 0.93 19.45 -8.81
CA GLU A 180 1.87 18.68 -9.63
C GLU A 180 2.00 17.22 -9.16
N GLY A 181 1.48 16.90 -7.97
CA GLY A 181 1.48 15.57 -7.36
C GLY A 181 2.69 15.29 -6.47
N ASP A 182 3.50 16.31 -6.17
CA ASP A 182 4.61 16.20 -5.24
C ASP A 182 4.10 16.16 -3.79
N VAL A 183 4.81 15.40 -2.94
CA VAL A 183 4.39 15.14 -1.56
C VAL A 183 5.38 15.73 -0.56
N THR A 184 4.89 16.65 0.26
CA THR A 184 5.64 17.26 1.38
C THR A 184 5.07 16.81 2.73
N TYR A 185 5.95 16.42 3.66
CA TYR A 185 5.55 15.89 4.97
C TYR A 185 5.91 16.85 6.12
N TYR A 186 4.92 17.22 6.93
CA TYR A 186 5.09 18.03 8.13
C TYR A 186 4.71 17.24 9.38
N GLN A 187 5.61 17.21 10.36
CA GLN A 187 5.27 16.73 11.69
C GLN A 187 4.67 17.89 12.50
N ILE A 188 3.52 17.64 13.12
CA ILE A 188 2.89 18.59 14.03
C ILE A 188 2.80 17.97 15.42
N ASP A 189 3.30 18.69 16.42
CA ASP A 189 3.31 18.23 17.81
C ASP A 189 3.02 19.37 18.78
N ARG A 190 2.57 19.02 19.98
CA ARG A 190 2.37 19.98 21.06
C ARG A 190 3.71 20.25 21.74
N VAL A 191 4.17 21.49 21.64
CA VAL A 191 5.33 21.96 22.41
C VAL A 191 4.86 22.32 23.84
N LYS A 192 5.56 21.80 24.85
CA LYS A 192 5.48 22.34 26.21
C LYS A 192 6.54 23.44 26.31
N LEU A 193 6.09 24.65 26.61
CA LEU A 193 6.96 25.78 26.94
C LEU A 193 7.36 25.71 28.42
#